data_AF-A0A7Y6UV22-F1
#
_entry.id   AF-A0A7Y6UV22-F1
#
_cell.length_a   1.000
_cell.length_b   1.000
_cell.length_c   1.000
_cell.angle_alpha   90.00
_cell.angle_beta   90.00
_cell.angle_gamma   90.00
#
_symmetry.space_group_name_H-M   'P 1'
#
loop_
_entity.id
_entity.type
_entity.pdbx_description
1 polymer ?
#
loop_
_entity_poly.entity_id
_entity_poly.type
_entity_poly.pdbx_seq_one_letter_code
_entity_poly.pdbx_strand_id
1 'polypeptide(L)'
;MAATGLDKQRGITLIGLILVLAILGFLGILGMKIVPTYAEYRAVSAAIVKAKGAGSTVKEIQNSFDKSAEVNYISSISGRDLIISREDGEMQVSFAYEKKIPLFGPASILLEYEGSTAKGGAPKNGKPGQ
;
A
#
# COMPACT_ATOMS: atom_id res chain seq x y z
N MET A 1 -19.21 -24.61 57.49
CA MET A 1 -20.14 -24.15 56.44
C MET A 1 -19.57 -22.86 55.87
N ALA A 2 -18.98 -22.90 54.68
CA ALA A 2 -18.53 -21.70 53.97
C ALA A 2 -19.47 -21.47 52.79
N ALA A 3 -20.17 -20.33 52.79
CA ALA A 3 -21.02 -19.92 51.71
C ALA A 3 -20.27 -18.92 50.81
N THR A 4 -20.06 -19.37 49.58
CA THR A 4 -20.39 -18.64 48.34
C THR A 4 -19.59 -17.39 47.98
N GLY A 5 -18.75 -17.53 46.95
CA GLY A 5 -18.52 -16.46 45.97
C GLY A 5 -19.22 -16.85 44.67
N LEU A 6 -20.37 -16.26 44.37
CA LEU A 6 -20.93 -16.31 43.02
C LEU A 6 -20.25 -15.21 42.22
N ASP A 7 -19.40 -15.60 41.27
CA ASP A 7 -18.79 -14.68 40.31
C ASP A 7 -19.88 -13.85 39.63
N LYS A 8 -19.86 -12.54 39.90
CA LYS A 8 -20.82 -11.59 39.34
C LYS A 8 -20.47 -11.37 37.88
N GLN A 9 -21.10 -12.12 36.98
CA GLN A 9 -20.94 -11.96 35.53
C GLN A 9 -21.33 -10.54 35.12
N ARG A 10 -20.32 -9.71 34.83
CA ARG A 10 -20.50 -8.38 34.24
C ARG A 10 -20.58 -8.55 32.73
N GLY A 11 -21.80 -8.63 32.19
CA GLY A 11 -22.03 -8.60 30.74
C GLY A 11 -21.61 -7.26 30.12
N ILE A 12 -21.36 -7.27 28.81
CA ILE A 12 -21.25 -6.03 28.02
C ILE A 12 -22.58 -5.27 28.12
N THR A 13 -22.50 -3.97 28.38
CA THR A 13 -23.68 -3.09 28.34
C THR A 13 -24.12 -2.89 26.88
N LEU A 14 -25.41 -2.65 26.64
CA LEU A 14 -25.92 -2.34 25.29
C LEU A 14 -25.13 -1.18 24.65
N ILE A 15 -24.78 -0.17 25.44
CA ILE A 15 -23.97 0.98 25.01
C ILE A 15 -22.56 0.52 24.63
N GLY A 16 -21.93 -0.33 25.45
CA GLY A 16 -20.63 -0.93 25.13
C GLY A 16 -20.66 -1.73 23.83
N LEU A 17 -21.74 -2.50 23.60
CA LEU A 17 -21.93 -3.25 22.36
C LEU A 17 -22.03 -2.32 21.15
N ILE A 18 -22.84 -1.26 21.23
CA ILE A 18 -22.99 -0.28 20.15
C ILE A 18 -21.65 0.39 19.83
N LEU A 19 -20.88 0.78 20.84
CA LEU A 19 -19.55 1.39 20.63
C LEU A 19 -18.59 0.43 19.94
N VAL A 20 -18.56 -0.84 20.35
CA VAL A 20 -17.72 -1.87 19.71
C VAL A 20 -18.14 -2.07 18.25
N LEU A 21 -19.44 -2.18 17.98
CA LEU A 21 -19.96 -2.32 16.61
C LEU A 21 -19.63 -1.09 15.74
N ALA A 22 -19.70 0.13 16.29
CA ALA A 22 -19.34 1.35 15.57
C ALA A 22 -17.84 1.36 15.19
N ILE A 23 -16.96 0.98 16.12
CA ILE A 23 -15.52 0.88 15.86
C ILE A 23 -15.23 -0.20 14.80
N LEU A 24 -15.84 -1.38 14.95
CA LEU A 24 -15.67 -2.47 13.99
C LEU A 24 -16.20 -2.10 12.60
N GLY A 25 -17.35 -1.43 12.52
CA GLY A 25 -17.89 -0.92 11.25
C GLY A 25 -16.97 0.09 10.59
N PHE A 26 -16.43 1.02 11.37
CA PHE A 26 -15.45 2.00 10.87
C PHE A 26 -14.18 1.30 10.34
N LEU A 27 -13.58 0.40 11.13
CA LEU A 27 -12.40 -0.37 10.72
C LEU A 27 -12.69 -1.25 9.50
N GLY A 28 -13.89 -1.83 9.40
CA GLY A 28 -14.33 -2.60 8.25
C GLY A 28 -14.33 -1.77 6.96
N ILE A 29 -14.88 -0.56 7.01
CA ILE A 29 -14.88 0.37 5.86
C ILE A 29 -13.45 0.76 5.48
N LEU A 30 -12.59 1.06 6.46
CA LEU A 30 -11.19 1.37 6.18
C LEU A 30 -10.47 0.19 5.52
N GLY A 31 -10.62 -1.01 6.07
CA GLY A 31 -10.05 -2.24 5.52
C GLY A 31 -10.47 -2.47 4.07
N MET A 32 -11.77 -2.36 3.77
CA MET A 32 -12.29 -2.51 2.41
C MET A 32 -11.67 -1.52 1.41
N LYS A 33 -11.35 -0.29 1.84
CA LYS A 33 -10.70 0.70 0.97
C LYS A 33 -9.18 0.50 0.86
N ILE A 34 -8.52 0.02 1.92
CA ILE A 34 -7.05 -0.17 1.96
C ILE A 34 -6.63 -1.44 1.22
N VAL A 35 -7.43 -2.51 1.24
CA VAL A 35 -7.10 -3.77 0.56
C VAL A 35 -6.81 -3.61 -0.94
N PRO A 36 -7.67 -2.97 -1.77
CA PRO A 36 -7.40 -2.86 -3.21
C PRO A 36 -6.15 -2.02 -3.51
N THR A 37 -5.88 -0.96 -2.75
CA THR A 37 -4.67 -0.15 -2.91
C THR A 37 -3.42 -0.90 -2.50
N TYR A 38 -3.48 -1.72 -1.45
CA TYR A 38 -2.36 -2.60 -1.10
C TYR A 38 -2.12 -3.67 -2.17
N ALA A 39 -3.19 -4.22 -2.77
CA ALA A 39 -3.07 -5.17 -3.87
C ALA A 39 -2.37 -4.53 -5.09
N GLU A 40 -2.73 -3.29 -5.44
CA GLU A 40 -2.07 -2.52 -6.50
C GLU A 40 -0.58 -2.27 -6.17
N TYR A 41 -0.25 -1.88 -4.94
CA TYR A 41 1.14 -1.74 -4.48
C TYR A 41 1.96 -3.03 -4.67
N ARG A 42 1.38 -4.19 -4.36
CA ARG A 42 2.02 -5.50 -4.57
C ARG A 42 2.24 -5.79 -6.05
N ALA A 43 1.28 -5.43 -6.90
CA ALA A 43 1.41 -5.55 -8.35
C ALA A 43 2.52 -4.64 -8.89
N VAL A 44 2.60 -3.38 -8.43
CA VAL A 44 3.68 -2.44 -8.79
C VAL A 44 5.05 -2.99 -8.38
N SER A 45 5.15 -3.50 -7.14
CA SER A 45 6.38 -4.10 -6.62
C SER A 45 6.85 -5.28 -7.47
N ALA A 46 5.93 -6.13 -7.94
CA ALA A 46 6.27 -7.23 -8.83
C ALA A 46 6.64 -6.73 -10.25
N ALA A 47 5.94 -5.70 -10.75
CA ALA A 47 6.16 -5.15 -12.07
C ALA A 47 7.55 -4.50 -12.21
N ILE A 48 8.06 -3.80 -11.19
CA ILE A 48 9.42 -3.22 -11.24
C ILE A 48 10.52 -4.29 -11.28
N VAL A 49 10.33 -5.42 -10.60
CA VAL A 49 11.27 -6.55 -10.62
C VAL A 49 11.31 -7.16 -12.02
N LYS A 50 10.14 -7.36 -12.64
CA LYS A 50 10.03 -7.83 -14.02
C LYS A 50 10.62 -6.83 -15.02
N ALA A 51 10.38 -5.54 -14.82
CA ALA A 51 10.88 -4.48 -15.68
C ALA A 51 12.41 -4.39 -15.65
N LYS A 52 13.03 -4.49 -14.46
CA LYS A 52 14.50 -4.55 -14.29
C LYS A 52 15.12 -5.67 -15.13
N GLY A 53 14.48 -6.85 -15.18
CA GLY A 53 15.00 -8.00 -15.94
C GLY A 53 14.79 -7.93 -17.46
N ALA A 54 14.01 -6.97 -17.96
CA ALA A 54 13.57 -6.94 -19.36
C ALA A 54 14.43 -6.06 -20.29
N GLY A 55 15.34 -5.24 -19.75
CA GLY A 55 16.08 -4.29 -20.57
C GLY A 55 17.30 -3.69 -19.90
N SER A 56 18.20 -3.15 -20.72
CA SER A 56 19.43 -2.47 -20.30
C SER A 56 19.34 -0.95 -20.39
N THR A 57 18.25 -0.44 -20.98
CA THR A 57 17.99 0.99 -21.13
C THR A 57 16.78 1.42 -20.31
N VAL A 58 16.75 2.71 -19.94
CA VAL A 58 15.61 3.33 -19.25
C VAL A 58 14.31 3.08 -20.02
N LYS A 59 14.30 3.31 -21.34
CA LYS A 59 13.10 3.17 -22.17
C LYS A 59 12.56 1.74 -22.21
N GLU A 60 13.42 0.74 -22.26
CA GLU A 60 13.00 -0.67 -22.23
C GLU A 60 12.36 -1.04 -20.88
N ILE A 61 12.94 -0.58 -19.78
CA ILE A 61 12.40 -0.78 -18.43
C ILE A 61 11.02 -0.12 -18.32
N GLN A 62 10.88 1.12 -18.76
CA GLN A 62 9.61 1.85 -18.74
C GLN A 62 8.53 1.13 -19.57
N ASN A 63 8.84 0.75 -20.81
CA ASN A 63 7.91 0.03 -21.67
C ASN A 63 7.51 -1.34 -21.10
N SER A 64 8.45 -2.05 -20.46
CA SER A 64 8.18 -3.34 -19.81
C SER A 64 7.27 -3.19 -18.59
N PHE A 65 7.48 -2.11 -17.82
CA PHE A 65 6.61 -1.74 -16.73
C PHE A 65 5.21 -1.39 -17.23
N ASP A 66 5.08 -0.54 -18.25
CA ASP A 66 3.77 -0.11 -18.80
C ASP A 66 2.94 -1.29 -19.28
N LYS A 67 3.57 -2.26 -19.99
CA LYS A 67 2.91 -3.52 -20.37
C LYS A 67 2.45 -4.33 -19.16
N SER A 68 3.25 -4.35 -18.11
CA SER A 68 2.89 -5.05 -16.86
C SER A 68 1.78 -4.30 -16.12
N ALA A 69 1.78 -2.97 -16.17
CA ALA A 69 0.76 -2.12 -15.59
C ALA A 69 -0.60 -2.34 -16.25
N GLU A 70 -0.64 -2.42 -17.57
CA GLU A 70 -1.86 -2.73 -18.34
C GLU A 70 -2.44 -4.10 -17.95
N VAL A 71 -1.61 -5.14 -17.90
CA VAL A 71 -2.05 -6.51 -17.55
C VAL A 71 -2.53 -6.63 -16.10
N ASN A 72 -1.91 -5.90 -15.17
CA ASN A 72 -2.22 -5.97 -13.75
C ASN A 72 -3.15 -4.86 -13.26
N TYR A 73 -3.74 -4.07 -14.17
CA TYR A 73 -4.63 -2.95 -13.86
C TYR A 73 -4.01 -1.92 -12.90
N ILE A 74 -2.72 -1.65 -13.05
CA ILE A 74 -2.02 -0.60 -12.31
C ILE A 74 -2.37 0.75 -12.96
N SER A 75 -2.86 1.67 -12.16
CA SER A 75 -3.28 3.02 -12.59
C SER A 75 -2.64 4.14 -11.78
N SER A 76 -1.99 3.81 -10.67
CA SER A 76 -1.37 4.78 -9.75
C SER A 76 -0.16 5.48 -10.32
N ILE A 77 0.61 4.76 -11.14
CA ILE A 77 1.87 5.19 -11.71
C ILE A 77 2.07 4.54 -13.07
N SER A 78 2.92 5.16 -13.88
CA SER A 78 3.37 4.69 -15.19
C SER A 78 4.88 4.46 -15.20
N GLY A 79 5.42 3.92 -16.29
CA GLY A 79 6.86 3.74 -16.48
C GLY A 79 7.63 5.05 -16.36
N ARG A 80 6.99 6.18 -16.70
CA ARG A 80 7.61 7.52 -16.59
C ARG A 80 7.83 7.98 -15.16
N ASP A 81 7.05 7.44 -14.22
CA ASP A 81 7.13 7.77 -12.80
C ASP A 81 8.17 6.90 -12.06
N LEU A 82 8.79 5.95 -12.77
CA LEU A 82 9.85 5.11 -12.22
C LEU A 82 11.15 5.91 -12.05
N ILE A 83 11.78 5.71 -10.91
CA ILE A 83 13.11 6.20 -10.62
C ILE A 83 14.08 5.09 -11.01
N ILE A 84 14.87 5.33 -12.06
CA ILE A 84 15.81 4.36 -12.59
C ILE A 84 17.22 4.88 -12.36
N SER A 85 18.00 4.15 -11.56
CA SER A 85 19.39 4.48 -11.22
C SER A 85 20.30 3.31 -11.56
N ARG A 86 21.62 3.56 -11.56
CA ARG A 86 22.63 2.51 -11.67
C ARG A 86 23.41 2.46 -10.37
N GLU A 87 23.40 1.31 -9.71
CA GLU A 87 24.08 1.06 -8.43
C GLU A 87 24.90 -0.23 -8.60
N ASP A 88 26.19 -0.18 -8.25
CA ASP A 88 27.14 -1.30 -8.41
C ASP A 88 27.18 -1.89 -9.83
N GLY A 89 26.96 -1.05 -10.85
CA GLY A 89 26.94 -1.47 -12.26
C GLY A 89 25.62 -2.10 -12.72
N GLU A 90 24.68 -2.38 -11.81
CA GLU A 90 23.35 -2.87 -12.11
C GLU A 90 22.31 -1.74 -12.19
N MET A 91 21.33 -1.90 -13.06
CA MET A 91 20.16 -1.03 -13.09
C MET A 91 19.26 -1.33 -11.90
N GLN A 92 18.85 -0.30 -11.17
CA GLN A 92 17.86 -0.37 -10.11
C GLN A 92 16.62 0.42 -10.49
N VAL A 93 15.47 -0.12 -10.14
CA VAL A 93 14.16 0.45 -10.44
C VAL A 93 13.44 0.66 -9.13
N SER A 94 12.97 1.89 -8.91
CA SER A 94 12.23 2.27 -7.70
C SER A 94 10.99 3.07 -8.06
N PHE A 95 10.06 3.15 -7.13
CA PHE A 95 8.87 4.00 -7.23
C PHE A 95 8.53 4.61 -5.87
N ALA A 96 7.83 5.73 -5.91
CA ALA A 96 7.18 6.34 -4.75
C ALA A 96 5.91 7.06 -5.21
N TYR A 97 4.77 6.80 -4.56
CA TYR A 97 3.51 7.49 -4.85
C TYR A 97 2.59 7.52 -3.63
N GLU A 98 1.61 8.41 -3.68
CA GLU A 98 0.63 8.60 -2.61
C GLU A 98 -0.77 8.19 -3.08
N LYS A 99 -1.53 7.53 -2.19
CA LYS A 99 -2.94 7.22 -2.37
C LYS A 99 -3.77 7.95 -1.32
N LYS A 100 -4.50 8.96 -1.77
CA LYS A 100 -5.46 9.69 -0.94
C LYS A 100 -6.83 9.04 -1.04
N ILE A 101 -7.32 8.51 0.08
CA ILE A 101 -8.61 7.84 0.19
C ILE A 101 -9.57 8.77 0.94
N PRO A 102 -10.60 9.34 0.28
CA PRO A 102 -11.61 10.12 0.99
C PRO A 102 -12.42 9.23 1.93
N LEU A 103 -12.64 9.71 3.15
CA LEU A 103 -13.46 9.03 4.15
C LEU A 103 -14.86 9.67 4.19
N PHE A 104 -15.01 10.78 4.90
CA PHE A 104 -16.27 11.51 5.09
C PHE A 104 -15.99 13.00 5.24
N GLY A 105 -16.81 13.84 4.59
CA GLY A 105 -16.61 15.30 4.58
C GLY A 105 -15.17 15.67 4.16
N PRO A 106 -14.47 16.55 4.89
CA PRO A 106 -13.09 16.92 4.59
C PRO A 106 -12.05 15.87 5.04
N ALA A 107 -12.45 14.77 5.67
CA ALA A 107 -11.53 13.77 6.21
C ALA A 107 -11.08 12.76 5.13
N SER A 108 -9.78 12.46 5.10
CA SER A 108 -9.17 11.49 4.21
C SER A 108 -8.03 10.73 4.90
N ILE A 109 -7.74 9.53 4.40
CA ILE A 109 -6.50 8.80 4.73
C ILE A 109 -5.52 9.00 3.59
N LEU A 110 -4.24 9.17 3.94
CA LEU A 110 -3.14 9.15 2.99
C LEU A 110 -2.33 7.87 3.24
N LEU A 111 -2.06 7.14 2.17
CA LEU A 111 -1.13 6.00 2.17
C LEU A 111 0.04 6.37 1.27
N GLU A 112 1.25 6.27 1.80
CA GLU A 112 2.47 6.48 1.04
C GLU A 112 3.08 5.12 0.70
N TYR A 113 3.27 4.86 -0.58
CA TYR A 113 3.83 3.60 -1.07
C TYR A 113 5.17 3.85 -1.74
N GLU A 114 6.17 3.06 -1.35
CA GLU A 114 7.50 3.09 -1.91
C GLU A 114 8.03 1.66 -2.09
N GLY A 115 8.91 1.47 -3.08
CA GLY A 115 9.53 0.19 -3.32
C GLY A 115 10.73 0.31 -4.24
N SER A 116 11.66 -0.64 -4.13
CA SER A 116 12.89 -0.66 -4.91
C SER A 116 13.41 -2.07 -5.14
N THR A 117 14.10 -2.25 -6.26
CA THR A 117 14.90 -3.44 -6.54
C THR A 117 16.30 -3.40 -5.90
N ALA A 118 16.72 -2.26 -5.36
CA ALA A 118 18.01 -2.12 -4.68
C ALA A 118 17.98 -2.83 -3.32
N LYS A 119 19.11 -3.42 -2.93
CA LYS A 119 19.25 -4.14 -1.64
C LYS A 119 19.07 -3.21 -0.43
N GLY A 120 19.27 -1.90 -0.60
CA GLY A 120 19.11 -0.86 0.42
C GLY A 120 17.70 -0.22 0.51
N GLY A 121 16.76 -0.60 -0.35
CA GLY A 121 15.41 -0.02 -0.40
C GLY A 121 15.32 1.22 -1.31
N ALA A 122 14.14 1.86 -1.33
CA ALA A 122 13.89 3.02 -2.18
C ALA A 122 14.70 4.24 -1.71
N PRO A 123 15.26 5.05 -2.64
CA PRO A 123 15.93 6.28 -2.27
C PRO A 123 14.95 7.24 -1.59
N LYS A 124 15.26 7.66 -0.35
CA LYS A 124 14.37 8.43 0.53
C LYS A 124 13.91 9.81 -0.01
N ASN A 125 14.47 10.26 -1.13
CA ASN A 125 14.15 11.54 -1.77
C ASN A 125 13.59 11.38 -3.21
N GLY A 126 13.10 10.20 -3.57
CA GLY A 126 12.65 9.89 -4.93
C GLY A 126 11.26 10.38 -5.32
N LYS A 127 10.52 11.13 -4.50
CA LYS A 127 9.14 11.55 -4.81
C LYS A 127 9.07 12.20 -6.21
N PRO A 128 8.41 11.58 -7.21
CA PRO A 128 8.20 12.22 -8.49
C PRO A 128 7.20 13.38 -8.28
N GLY A 129 7.68 14.62 -8.42
CA GLY A 129 6.83 15.81 -8.39
C GLY A 129 6.39 16.26 -6.99
N GLN A 130 7.26 17.05 -6.34
CA GLN A 130 6.80 18.31 -5.77
C GLN A 130 6.93 19.39 -6.83
#